data_AF-A0A8T0L8D1-F1
#
_entry.id   AF-A0A8T0L8D1-F1
#
_cell.length_a   1.000
_cell.length_b   1.000
_cell.length_c   1.000
_cell.angle_alpha   90.00
_cell.angle_beta   90.00
_cell.angle_gamma   90.00
#
_symmetry.space_group_name_H-M   'P 1'
#
loop_
_entity.id
_entity.type
_entity.pdbx_description
1 polymer ?
#
loop_
_entity_poly.entity_id
_entity_poly.type
_entity_poly.pdbx_seq_one_letter_code
_entity_poly.pdbx_strand_id
1 'polypeptide(L)'
;MSGPECCSNPPILSPTAGNGTVEKVGGLHCYLTASPHSNLAVLMLSDVFGYEAPLLRKLADKVAAAGYYVVVPDLLEGDPFKPDDSLYTLPVWLKDHGPEKGADGSKPVIEALKSKGFSAIAGVGFCWGAKVVVELAKSRLIQTAVLLHPSFVSVDDFKAVDTPIAILGAESDKYSPPELVKEFEEILAAKPGVWSFVKIHPGVEHGWAVRYNTEDAEAVKAAEEAHKDLLDWLAKHLNLVMTREKWRRRNRKRMGMERGVLWEVDHHKPPPQPSTTTDHLHRHQTLFRLTTITTYLQSEKSQSRSHCEAVTLIFFTKNLHSFV
;
A
#
# COMPACT_ATOMS: atom_id res chain seq x y z
N MET A 1 -5.77 -12.94 26.92
CA MET A 1 -4.60 -13.77 27.30
C MET A 1 -3.66 -13.79 26.10
N SER A 2 -2.71 -12.86 26.05
CA SER A 2 -1.63 -12.83 25.05
C SER A 2 -0.71 -14.03 25.30
N GLY A 3 -0.89 -15.11 24.51
CA GLY A 3 -0.09 -16.34 24.63
C GLY A 3 1.35 -16.17 24.11
N PRO A 4 2.24 -17.15 24.35
CA PRO A 4 3.67 -17.08 24.03
C PRO A 4 4.00 -16.88 22.53
N GLU A 5 3.03 -17.06 21.64
CA GLU A 5 3.22 -17.10 20.19
C GLU A 5 3.56 -15.76 19.52
N CYS A 6 3.21 -14.61 20.11
CA CYS A 6 3.67 -13.30 19.58
C CYS A 6 5.19 -13.20 19.63
N CYS A 7 5.79 -13.87 20.61
CA CYS A 7 7.21 -13.78 20.93
C CYS A 7 7.98 -15.04 20.50
N SER A 8 7.34 -15.95 19.74
CA SER A 8 8.00 -17.11 19.14
C SER A 8 9.12 -16.69 18.19
N ASN A 9 10.19 -17.48 18.18
CA ASN A 9 11.40 -17.28 17.36
C ASN A 9 11.99 -15.86 17.51
N PRO A 10 12.36 -15.43 18.74
CA PRO A 10 13.02 -14.14 18.92
C PRO A 10 14.32 -14.08 18.11
N PRO A 11 14.59 -12.98 17.38
CA PRO A 11 15.82 -12.84 16.64
C PRO A 11 17.01 -12.65 17.58
N ILE A 12 18.16 -13.16 17.19
CA ILE A 12 19.44 -12.75 17.79
C ILE A 12 19.76 -11.36 17.23
N LEU A 13 19.69 -10.34 18.07
CA LEU A 13 19.94 -8.95 17.66
C LEU A 13 21.40 -8.75 17.22
N SER A 14 21.58 -7.96 16.16
CA SER A 14 22.91 -7.66 15.62
C SER A 14 22.97 -6.20 15.18
N PRO A 15 23.68 -5.34 15.94
CA PRO A 15 23.86 -3.93 15.58
C PRO A 15 24.54 -3.73 14.22
N THR A 16 25.30 -4.73 13.75
CA THR A 16 26.03 -4.71 12.48
C THR A 16 25.30 -5.40 11.33
N ALA A 17 24.08 -5.91 11.55
CA ALA A 17 23.31 -6.53 10.47
C ALA A 17 22.82 -5.49 9.46
N GLY A 18 22.81 -5.89 8.19
CA GLY A 18 22.36 -5.09 7.06
C GLY A 18 23.49 -4.31 6.37
N ASN A 19 23.18 -3.74 5.20
CA ASN A 19 24.11 -2.98 4.35
C ASN A 19 24.02 -1.46 4.52
N GLY A 20 23.10 -0.99 5.36
CA GLY A 20 22.82 0.42 5.63
C GLY A 20 23.68 1.01 6.75
N THR A 21 23.31 2.21 7.19
CA THR A 21 23.97 2.95 8.27
C THR A 21 23.00 3.25 9.40
N VAL A 22 23.51 3.42 10.62
CA VAL A 22 22.70 3.91 11.74
C VAL A 22 22.99 5.39 11.95
N GLU A 23 21.96 6.23 11.82
CA GLU A 23 22.05 7.67 12.00
C GLU A 23 20.88 8.18 12.83
N LYS A 24 20.98 9.42 13.34
CA LYS A 24 19.86 10.05 14.04
C LYS A 24 18.91 10.75 13.09
N VAL A 25 17.62 10.38 13.14
CA VAL A 25 16.54 11.04 12.38
C VAL A 25 15.37 11.28 13.33
N GLY A 26 14.87 12.51 13.40
CA GLY A 26 13.78 12.84 14.33
C GLY A 26 14.12 12.63 15.81
N GLY A 27 15.41 12.66 16.16
CA GLY A 27 15.89 12.41 17.53
C GLY A 27 16.15 10.94 17.87
N LEU A 28 15.66 10.00 17.06
CA LEU A 28 15.83 8.56 17.27
C LEU A 28 17.01 8.01 16.47
N HIS A 29 17.62 6.94 16.99
CA HIS A 29 18.50 6.10 16.18
C HIS A 29 17.68 5.39 15.12
N CYS A 30 18.12 5.47 13.87
CA CYS A 30 17.43 4.87 12.74
C CYS A 30 18.42 4.10 11.89
N TYR A 31 18.08 2.87 11.53
CA TYR A 31 18.76 2.18 10.44
C TYR A 31 18.26 2.74 9.10
N LEU A 32 19.19 3.23 8.29
CA LEU A 32 18.96 3.89 7.01
C LEU A 32 19.58 3.07 5.89
N THR A 33 18.80 2.79 4.86
CA THR A 33 19.27 2.11 3.66
C THR A 33 18.50 2.65 2.47
N ALA A 34 19.18 2.92 1.36
CA ALA A 34 18.57 3.62 0.24
C ALA A 34 19.28 3.31 -1.09
N SER A 35 18.52 3.41 -2.18
CA SER A 35 19.10 3.52 -3.52
C SER A 35 19.53 4.97 -3.80
N PRO A 36 20.62 5.23 -4.56
CA PRO A 36 21.15 6.58 -4.82
C PRO A 36 20.18 7.59 -5.45
N HIS A 37 19.03 7.13 -5.97
CA HIS A 37 18.06 7.95 -6.69
C HIS A 37 16.65 7.95 -6.06
N SER A 38 16.52 7.43 -4.84
CA SER A 38 15.23 7.30 -4.18
C SER A 38 14.63 8.65 -3.79
N ASN A 39 13.47 8.98 -4.35
CA ASN A 39 12.66 10.14 -3.97
C ASN A 39 11.37 9.75 -3.20
N LEU A 40 11.25 8.47 -2.89
CA LEU A 40 10.14 7.87 -2.15
C LEU A 40 10.68 7.26 -0.87
N ALA A 41 10.08 7.62 0.26
CA ALA A 41 10.50 7.11 1.55
C ALA A 41 9.56 6.00 2.04
N VAL A 42 10.13 5.03 2.75
CA VAL A 42 9.40 3.95 3.41
C VAL A 42 9.85 3.93 4.87
N LEU A 43 8.90 4.13 5.78
CA LEU A 43 9.09 4.00 7.21
C LEU A 43 8.72 2.57 7.61
N MET A 44 9.71 1.74 7.95
CA MET A 44 9.51 0.36 8.41
C MET A 44 9.56 0.30 9.93
N LEU A 45 8.50 -0.18 10.56
CA LEU A 45 8.34 -0.20 12.02
C LEU A 45 8.44 -1.62 12.54
N SER A 46 9.44 -1.88 13.37
CA SER A 46 9.78 -3.20 13.88
C SER A 46 8.64 -3.85 14.68
N ASP A 47 8.78 -5.16 14.89
CA ASP A 47 8.05 -5.81 15.97
C ASP A 47 8.66 -5.44 17.34
N VAL A 48 8.19 -6.12 18.39
CA VAL A 48 8.61 -5.91 19.78
C VAL A 48 10.11 -6.19 20.02
N PHE A 49 10.82 -6.83 19.10
CA PHE A 49 12.25 -7.13 19.22
C PHE A 49 13.16 -6.00 18.71
N GLY A 50 12.59 -4.97 18.09
CA GLY A 50 13.30 -3.76 17.75
C GLY A 50 14.01 -3.78 16.40
N TYR A 51 14.62 -2.64 16.09
CA TYR A 51 15.17 -2.34 14.76
C TYR A 51 16.49 -3.07 14.44
N GLU A 52 17.10 -3.74 15.42
CA GLU A 52 18.35 -4.51 15.25
C GLU A 52 18.13 -5.96 14.82
N ALA A 53 16.87 -6.37 14.62
CA ALA A 53 16.53 -7.69 14.10
C ALA A 53 17.14 -7.89 12.69
N PRO A 54 18.00 -8.91 12.47
CA PRO A 54 18.75 -9.03 11.22
C PRO A 54 17.86 -9.20 9.97
N LEU A 55 16.80 -10.00 10.08
CA LEU A 55 15.87 -10.23 8.96
C LEU A 55 15.03 -8.99 8.63
N LEU A 56 14.69 -8.17 9.63
CA LEU A 56 14.05 -6.87 9.40
C LEU A 56 14.96 -5.94 8.60
N ARG A 57 16.24 -5.83 8.98
CA ARG A 57 17.22 -5.01 8.25
C ARG A 57 17.52 -5.55 6.85
N LYS A 58 17.58 -6.88 6.68
CA LYS A 58 17.69 -7.53 5.37
C LYS A 58 16.50 -7.21 4.48
N LEU A 59 15.28 -7.21 5.03
CA LEU A 59 14.10 -6.78 4.29
C LEU A 59 14.16 -5.28 3.96
N ALA A 60 14.62 -4.43 4.88
CA ALA A 60 14.82 -3.02 4.62
C ALA A 60 15.80 -2.79 3.45
N ASP A 61 16.90 -3.53 3.39
CA ASP A 61 17.85 -3.48 2.27
C ASP A 61 17.22 -3.95 0.96
N LYS A 62 16.40 -5.01 1.00
CA LYS A 62 15.64 -5.49 -0.17
C LYS A 62 14.66 -4.43 -0.67
N VAL A 63 13.97 -3.72 0.23
CA VAL A 63 13.09 -2.61 -0.11
C VAL A 63 13.90 -1.44 -0.69
N ALA A 64 15.05 -1.10 -0.10
CA ALA A 64 15.92 -0.06 -0.66
C ALA A 64 16.44 -0.39 -2.06
N ALA A 65 16.82 -1.65 -2.30
CA ALA A 65 17.23 -2.15 -3.61
C ALA A 65 16.12 -2.04 -4.67
N ALA A 66 14.84 -2.05 -4.24
CA ALA A 66 13.68 -1.80 -5.11
C ALA A 66 13.44 -0.30 -5.42
N GLY A 67 14.31 0.59 -4.94
CA GLY A 67 14.30 2.02 -5.31
C GLY A 67 13.76 2.96 -4.24
N TYR A 68 13.62 2.52 -2.99
CA TYR A 68 13.10 3.34 -1.89
C TYR A 68 14.19 3.84 -0.93
N TYR A 69 13.93 4.95 -0.25
CA TYR A 69 14.69 5.41 0.91
C TYR A 69 14.04 4.85 2.17
N VAL A 70 14.68 3.88 2.81
CA VAL A 70 14.10 3.13 3.92
C VAL A 70 14.66 3.63 5.24
N VAL A 71 13.76 3.86 6.19
CA VAL A 71 14.07 4.24 7.58
C VAL A 71 13.44 3.24 8.52
N VAL A 72 14.25 2.64 9.38
CA VAL A 72 13.80 1.77 10.47
C VAL A 72 14.17 2.44 11.80
N PRO A 73 13.25 3.19 12.45
CA PRO A 73 13.53 3.87 13.70
C PRO A 73 13.53 2.91 14.89
N ASP A 74 14.39 3.21 15.86
CA ASP A 74 14.37 2.61 17.20
C ASP A 74 13.26 3.24 18.05
N LEU A 75 12.02 2.85 17.81
CA LEU A 75 10.86 3.31 18.60
C LEU A 75 10.81 2.71 20.01
N LEU A 76 11.70 1.75 20.30
CA LEU A 76 11.79 1.08 21.60
C LEU A 76 12.91 1.68 22.46
N GLU A 77 13.65 2.68 21.92
CA GLU A 77 14.68 3.47 22.62
C GLU A 77 15.73 2.61 23.36
N GLY A 78 16.17 1.52 22.72
CA GLY A 78 17.13 0.58 23.28
C GLY A 78 16.57 -0.43 24.29
N ASP A 79 15.24 -0.48 24.49
CA ASP A 79 14.56 -1.45 25.37
C ASP A 79 13.61 -2.41 24.61
N PRO A 80 14.14 -3.24 23.67
CA PRO A 80 13.34 -4.26 23.02
C PRO A 80 12.84 -5.32 24.01
N PHE A 81 11.68 -5.91 23.71
CA PHE A 81 11.10 -6.96 24.53
C PHE A 81 11.99 -8.21 24.59
N LYS A 82 12.20 -8.74 25.80
CA LYS A 82 13.03 -9.93 26.07
C LYS A 82 12.14 -11.05 26.61
N PRO A 83 11.85 -12.10 25.81
CA PRO A 83 10.92 -13.16 26.21
C PRO A 83 11.34 -13.94 27.46
N ASP A 84 12.66 -14.02 27.71
CA ASP A 84 13.23 -14.76 28.83
C ASP A 84 13.16 -13.98 30.17
N ASP A 85 12.71 -12.73 30.15
CA ASP A 85 12.54 -11.93 31.37
C ASP A 85 11.18 -12.19 32.03
N SER A 86 11.20 -13.05 33.07
CA SER A 86 10.00 -13.41 33.82
C SER A 86 9.32 -12.25 34.57
N LEU A 87 10.06 -11.17 34.88
CA LEU A 87 9.52 -10.00 35.59
C LEU A 87 8.91 -8.98 34.63
N TYR A 88 9.41 -8.96 33.39
CA TYR A 88 9.00 -8.01 32.37
C TYR A 88 8.18 -8.68 31.27
N THR A 89 7.04 -9.26 31.67
CA THR A 89 6.08 -9.88 30.73
C THR A 89 5.60 -8.89 29.67
N LEU A 90 5.13 -9.39 28.53
CA LEU A 90 4.65 -8.54 27.42
C LEU A 90 3.61 -7.48 27.85
N PRO A 91 2.60 -7.78 28.69
CA PRO A 91 1.67 -6.76 29.19
C PRO A 91 2.32 -5.69 30.07
N VAL A 92 3.41 -6.00 30.77
CA VAL A 92 4.17 -5.03 31.58
C VAL A 92 5.00 -4.15 30.65
N TRP A 93 5.75 -4.74 29.72
CA TRP A 93 6.53 -4.03 28.70
C TRP A 93 5.67 -3.04 27.88
N LEU A 94 4.44 -3.45 27.51
CA LEU A 94 3.50 -2.62 26.76
C LEU A 94 3.03 -1.36 27.50
N LYS A 95 3.14 -1.28 28.84
CA LYS A 95 2.81 -0.04 29.58
C LYS A 95 3.80 1.08 29.23
N ASP A 96 5.06 0.69 29.06
CA ASP A 96 6.14 1.61 28.72
C ASP A 96 6.25 1.78 27.20
N HIS A 97 5.95 0.74 26.42
CA HIS A 97 6.12 0.67 24.98
C HIS A 97 4.80 0.48 24.21
N GLY A 98 3.73 1.15 24.63
CA GLY A 98 2.45 1.09 23.94
C GLY A 98 2.57 1.59 22.48
N PRO A 99 1.89 0.98 21.50
CA PRO A 99 2.03 1.35 20.08
C PRO A 99 1.58 2.78 19.79
N GLU A 100 0.69 3.36 20.60
CA GLU A 100 0.33 4.78 20.51
C GLU A 100 1.54 5.70 20.76
N LYS A 101 2.39 5.36 21.74
CA LYS A 101 3.66 6.08 21.96
C LYS A 101 4.60 5.91 20.77
N GLY A 102 4.64 4.72 20.17
CA GLY A 102 5.37 4.48 18.93
C GLY A 102 4.89 5.36 17.77
N ALA A 103 3.58 5.60 17.68
CA ALA A 103 2.99 6.47 16.66
C ALA A 103 3.37 7.94 16.89
N ASP A 104 3.34 8.39 18.14
CA ASP A 104 3.83 9.73 18.51
C ASP A 104 5.34 9.88 18.24
N GLY A 105 6.16 8.90 18.62
CA GLY A 105 7.60 8.87 18.37
C GLY A 105 7.96 8.82 16.88
N SER A 106 7.06 8.34 16.02
CA SER A 106 7.24 8.34 14.56
C SER A 106 7.04 9.72 13.93
N LYS A 107 6.29 10.64 14.56
CA LYS A 107 5.96 11.97 13.99
C LYS A 107 7.21 12.80 13.69
N PRO A 108 8.19 12.97 14.61
CA PRO A 108 9.43 13.70 14.32
C PRO A 108 10.26 13.07 13.19
N VAL A 109 10.24 11.75 13.04
CA VAL A 109 10.94 11.03 11.95
C VAL A 109 10.29 11.37 10.60
N ILE A 110 8.96 11.33 10.54
CA ILE A 110 8.17 11.70 9.35
C ILE A 110 8.39 13.18 8.98
N GLU A 111 8.42 14.07 9.96
CA GLU A 111 8.72 15.50 9.75
C GLU A 111 10.14 15.70 9.21
N ALA A 112 11.14 15.00 9.76
CA ALA A 112 12.51 15.04 9.26
C ALA A 112 12.61 14.55 7.80
N LEU A 113 11.87 13.49 7.45
CA LEU A 113 11.78 13.01 6.06
C LEU A 113 11.14 14.06 5.13
N LYS A 114 10.04 14.69 5.55
CA LYS A 114 9.40 15.76 4.77
C LYS A 114 10.36 16.94 4.56
N SER A 115 11.10 17.35 5.61
CA SER A 115 12.10 18.42 5.52
C SER A 115 13.28 18.07 4.61
N LYS A 116 13.66 16.78 4.50
CA LYS A 116 14.62 16.29 3.51
C LYS A 116 14.10 16.30 2.07
N GLY A 117 12.80 16.60 1.86
CA GLY A 117 12.19 16.75 0.54
C GLY A 117 11.41 15.54 0.04
N PHE A 118 11.20 14.51 0.87
CA PHE A 118 10.33 13.39 0.51
C PHE A 118 8.88 13.85 0.47
N SER A 119 8.26 13.80 -0.71
CA SER A 119 6.86 14.20 -0.90
C SER A 119 5.86 13.07 -0.63
N ALA A 120 6.33 11.83 -0.58
CA ALA A 120 5.52 10.68 -0.21
C ALA A 120 6.31 9.69 0.67
N ILE A 121 5.64 9.21 1.73
CA ILE A 121 6.14 8.29 2.74
C ILE A 121 5.13 7.14 2.87
N ALA A 122 5.57 5.90 2.67
CA ALA A 122 4.79 4.72 3.04
C ALA A 122 5.12 4.27 4.46
N GLY A 123 4.15 3.66 5.14
CA GLY A 123 4.37 2.94 6.40
C GLY A 123 4.33 1.43 6.17
N VAL A 124 5.29 0.69 6.71
CA VAL A 124 5.30 -0.77 6.71
C VAL A 124 5.50 -1.22 8.15
N GLY A 125 4.61 -2.05 8.68
CA GLY A 125 4.60 -2.42 10.09
C GLY A 125 4.50 -3.92 10.30
N PHE A 126 5.23 -4.42 11.30
CA PHE A 126 5.32 -5.83 11.65
C PHE A 126 4.83 -6.03 13.09
N CYS A 127 3.88 -6.94 13.35
CA CYS A 127 3.38 -7.21 14.71
C CYS A 127 2.92 -5.90 15.42
N TRP A 128 3.61 -5.50 16.50
CA TRP A 128 3.41 -4.25 17.23
C TRP A 128 3.52 -3.02 16.32
N GLY A 129 4.52 -3.00 15.42
CA GLY A 129 4.72 -1.91 14.46
C GLY A 129 3.55 -1.77 13.47
N ALA A 130 2.75 -2.82 13.26
CA ALA A 130 1.56 -2.73 12.42
C ALA A 130 0.49 -1.82 13.04
N LYS A 131 0.28 -1.88 14.36
CA LYS A 131 -0.62 -0.95 15.06
C LYS A 131 -0.09 0.48 14.95
N VAL A 132 1.21 0.68 15.09
CA VAL A 132 1.82 2.01 14.88
C VAL A 132 1.53 2.55 13.48
N VAL A 133 1.72 1.73 12.43
CA VAL A 133 1.39 2.12 11.05
C VAL A 133 -0.10 2.44 10.88
N VAL A 134 -0.99 1.70 11.54
CA VAL A 134 -2.43 1.98 11.53
C VAL A 134 -2.75 3.34 12.14
N GLU A 135 -2.14 3.71 13.27
CA GLU A 135 -2.30 5.05 13.86
C GLU A 135 -1.82 6.17 12.93
N LEU A 136 -0.68 5.94 12.26
CA LEU A 136 -0.15 6.88 11.26
C LEU A 136 -1.04 6.99 10.02
N ALA A 137 -1.66 5.88 9.60
CA ALA A 137 -2.62 5.83 8.50
C ALA A 137 -3.90 6.61 8.84
N LYS A 138 -4.45 6.45 10.05
CA LYS A 138 -5.60 7.23 10.54
C LYS A 138 -5.31 8.73 10.56
N SER A 139 -4.06 9.08 10.87
CA SER A 139 -3.59 10.48 10.92
C SER A 139 -3.20 11.05 9.54
N ARG A 140 -3.29 10.26 8.45
CA ARG A 140 -2.83 10.61 7.09
C ARG A 140 -1.39 11.12 7.02
N LEU A 141 -0.54 10.67 7.95
CA LEU A 141 0.88 11.06 7.96
C LEU A 141 1.68 10.29 6.90
N ILE A 142 1.15 9.15 6.46
CA ILE A 142 1.66 8.28 5.40
C ILE A 142 0.67 8.21 4.23
N GLN A 143 1.16 7.88 3.03
CA GLN A 143 0.34 7.82 1.80
C GLN A 143 -0.18 6.42 1.49
N THR A 144 0.45 5.39 2.04
CA THR A 144 0.03 3.99 1.92
C THR A 144 0.63 3.18 3.05
N ALA A 145 -0.05 2.11 3.45
CA ALA A 145 0.33 1.22 4.53
C ALA A 145 0.48 -0.22 4.04
N VAL A 146 1.43 -0.97 4.63
CA VAL A 146 1.52 -2.43 4.53
C VAL A 146 1.67 -2.99 5.94
N LEU A 147 0.78 -3.88 6.33
CA LEU A 147 0.82 -4.58 7.61
C LEU A 147 1.21 -6.04 7.37
N LEU A 148 2.14 -6.57 8.14
CA LEU A 148 2.52 -7.97 8.12
C LEU A 148 2.35 -8.54 9.53
N HIS A 149 1.62 -9.66 9.64
CA HIS A 149 1.23 -10.30 10.91
C HIS A 149 0.82 -9.25 11.97
N PRO A 150 -0.24 -8.46 11.73
CA PRO A 150 -0.56 -7.34 12.61
C PRO A 150 -0.93 -7.79 14.04
N SER A 151 -0.67 -6.94 15.03
CA SER A 151 -1.10 -7.16 16.42
C SER A 151 -1.62 -5.87 17.02
N PHE A 152 -2.45 -5.98 18.06
CA PHE A 152 -3.06 -4.85 18.77
C PHE A 152 -3.95 -3.94 17.91
N VAL A 153 -4.37 -4.43 16.75
CA VAL A 153 -5.32 -3.75 15.85
C VAL A 153 -6.73 -4.26 16.08
N SER A 154 -7.71 -3.39 15.86
CA SER A 154 -9.14 -3.68 16.07
C SER A 154 -9.97 -3.31 14.85
N VAL A 155 -11.20 -3.82 14.80
CA VAL A 155 -12.20 -3.44 13.79
C VAL A 155 -12.41 -1.92 13.74
N ASP A 156 -12.44 -1.26 14.91
CA ASP A 156 -12.63 0.20 14.98
C ASP A 156 -11.47 0.99 14.38
N ASP A 157 -10.25 0.44 14.41
CA ASP A 157 -9.13 1.05 13.73
C ASP A 157 -9.36 1.12 12.22
N PHE A 158 -9.82 0.04 11.59
CA PHE A 158 -10.06 0.00 10.14
C PHE A 158 -11.31 0.81 9.74
N LYS A 159 -12.27 1.02 10.65
CA LYS A 159 -13.34 2.01 10.44
C LYS A 159 -12.79 3.43 10.33
N ALA A 160 -11.67 3.75 10.99
CA ALA A 160 -11.03 5.06 10.92
C ALA A 160 -9.97 5.19 9.80
N VAL A 161 -9.38 4.10 9.31
CA VAL A 161 -8.34 4.14 8.24
C VAL A 161 -8.93 4.55 6.89
N ASP A 162 -8.45 5.65 6.31
CA ASP A 162 -8.83 6.11 4.97
C ASP A 162 -7.67 6.14 3.97
N THR A 163 -6.53 5.61 4.39
CA THR A 163 -5.30 5.51 3.60
C THR A 163 -5.26 4.14 2.90
N PRO A 164 -4.76 4.04 1.66
CA PRO A 164 -4.56 2.76 1.00
C PRO A 164 -3.76 1.79 1.87
N ILE A 165 -4.23 0.56 2.03
CA ILE A 165 -3.63 -0.39 2.97
C ILE A 165 -3.60 -1.83 2.45
N ALA A 166 -2.43 -2.47 2.57
CA ALA A 166 -2.30 -3.92 2.44
C ALA A 166 -2.21 -4.58 3.81
N ILE A 167 -2.90 -5.71 3.99
CA ILE A 167 -2.86 -6.51 5.22
C ILE A 167 -2.48 -7.94 4.84
N LEU A 168 -1.29 -8.36 5.26
CA LEU A 168 -0.82 -9.73 5.12
C LEU A 168 -0.97 -10.41 6.48
N GLY A 169 -1.89 -11.37 6.57
CA GLY A 169 -2.14 -12.18 7.76
C GLY A 169 -1.51 -13.57 7.67
N ALA A 170 -1.29 -14.21 8.81
CA ALA A 170 -0.87 -15.60 8.90
C ALA A 170 -2.10 -16.49 9.16
N GLU A 171 -2.11 -17.70 8.59
CA GLU A 171 -3.16 -18.69 8.85
C GLU A 171 -3.17 -19.13 10.32
N SER A 172 -1.99 -19.39 10.89
CA SER A 172 -1.81 -19.84 12.27
C SER A 172 -1.42 -18.66 13.18
N ASP A 173 -2.29 -17.66 13.27
CA ASP A 173 -2.09 -16.45 14.09
C ASP A 173 -3.21 -16.28 15.12
N LYS A 174 -2.87 -16.13 16.41
CA LYS A 174 -3.85 -15.90 17.49
C LYS A 174 -4.09 -14.44 17.82
N TYR A 175 -3.24 -13.53 17.33
CA TYR A 175 -3.34 -12.09 17.57
C TYR A 175 -4.19 -11.43 16.49
N SER A 176 -3.99 -11.84 15.24
CA SER A 176 -4.86 -11.48 14.12
C SER A 176 -5.31 -12.74 13.38
N PRO A 177 -6.24 -13.53 13.96
CA PRO A 177 -6.71 -14.75 13.33
C PRO A 177 -7.38 -14.46 11.98
N PRO A 178 -7.42 -15.43 11.05
CA PRO A 178 -8.01 -15.28 9.72
C PRO A 178 -9.40 -14.64 9.72
N GLU A 179 -10.25 -14.96 10.70
CA GLU A 179 -11.59 -14.41 10.84
C GLU A 179 -11.53 -12.89 11.07
N LEU A 180 -10.66 -12.44 11.97
CA LEU A 180 -10.48 -11.02 12.26
C LEU A 180 -9.88 -10.27 11.06
N VAL A 181 -8.93 -10.88 10.35
CA VAL A 181 -8.34 -10.30 9.13
C VAL A 181 -9.38 -10.15 8.02
N LYS A 182 -10.31 -11.12 7.90
CA LYS A 182 -11.45 -11.02 6.96
C LYS A 182 -12.43 -9.92 7.36
N GLU A 183 -12.71 -9.73 8.65
CA GLU A 183 -13.53 -8.58 9.10
C GLU A 183 -12.89 -7.24 8.69
N PHE A 184 -11.56 -7.12 8.78
CA PHE A 184 -10.86 -5.93 8.28
C PHE A 184 -11.04 -5.74 6.77
N GLU A 185 -10.96 -6.83 6.00
CA GLU A 185 -11.21 -6.81 4.56
C GLU A 185 -12.61 -6.30 4.22
N GLU A 186 -13.64 -6.82 4.89
CA GLU A 186 -15.04 -6.41 4.69
C GLU A 186 -15.25 -4.92 4.99
N ILE A 187 -14.70 -4.42 6.10
CA ILE A 187 -14.78 -3.00 6.48
C ILE A 187 -14.10 -2.13 5.43
N LEU A 188 -12.89 -2.50 4.98
CA LEU A 188 -12.15 -1.72 4.01
C LEU A 188 -12.82 -1.75 2.63
N ALA A 189 -13.35 -2.90 2.21
CA ALA A 189 -14.06 -3.06 0.94
C ALA A 189 -15.35 -2.22 0.88
N ALA A 190 -16.00 -2.00 2.03
CA ALA A 190 -17.18 -1.14 2.14
C ALA A 190 -16.86 0.37 2.03
N LYS A 191 -15.57 0.79 2.04
CA LYS A 191 -15.17 2.20 2.06
C LYS A 191 -14.83 2.70 0.64
N PRO A 192 -15.67 3.55 0.03
CA PRO A 192 -15.41 4.06 -1.30
C PRO A 192 -14.13 4.90 -1.32
N GLY A 193 -13.25 4.62 -2.28
CA GLY A 193 -12.01 5.38 -2.49
C GLY A 193 -10.82 4.94 -1.64
N VAL A 194 -10.98 3.96 -0.74
CA VAL A 194 -9.86 3.34 -0.01
C VAL A 194 -9.45 2.07 -0.76
N TRP A 195 -8.24 2.05 -1.32
CA TRP A 195 -7.71 0.82 -1.92
C TRP A 195 -7.21 -0.11 -0.82
N SER A 196 -7.68 -1.35 -0.83
CA SER A 196 -7.19 -2.41 0.07
C SER A 196 -6.71 -3.63 -0.68
N PHE A 197 -5.80 -4.38 -0.05
CA PHE A 197 -5.41 -5.73 -0.43
C PHE A 197 -5.24 -6.55 0.84
N VAL A 198 -5.98 -7.64 0.97
CA VAL A 198 -5.89 -8.53 2.13
C VAL A 198 -5.53 -9.92 1.64
N LYS A 199 -4.53 -10.54 2.28
CA LYS A 199 -4.09 -11.90 1.97
C LYS A 199 -3.72 -12.63 3.25
N ILE A 200 -4.29 -13.81 3.44
CA ILE A 200 -3.89 -14.74 4.49
C ILE A 200 -2.92 -15.74 3.85
N HIS A 201 -1.71 -15.82 4.40
CA HIS A 201 -0.69 -16.77 3.95
C HIS A 201 -0.90 -18.13 4.64
N PRO A 202 -1.00 -19.23 3.89
CA PRO A 202 -1.20 -20.56 4.45
C PRO A 202 0.09 -21.10 5.09
N GLY A 203 -0.05 -21.94 6.11
CA GLY A 203 1.06 -22.69 6.72
C GLY A 203 2.08 -21.84 7.49
N VAL A 204 1.80 -20.56 7.73
CA VAL A 204 2.70 -19.65 8.44
C VAL A 204 2.10 -19.16 9.76
N GLU A 205 2.99 -18.81 10.69
CA GLU A 205 2.66 -18.33 12.03
C GLU A 205 3.02 -16.84 12.20
N HIS A 206 2.64 -16.27 13.34
CA HIS A 206 2.95 -14.89 13.68
C HIS A 206 4.46 -14.58 13.59
N GLY A 207 4.81 -13.52 12.85
CA GLY A 207 6.21 -13.12 12.64
C GLY A 207 6.90 -13.75 11.44
N TRP A 208 6.22 -14.60 10.65
CA TRP A 208 6.84 -15.34 9.53
C TRP A 208 7.60 -14.46 8.54
N ALA A 209 7.20 -13.19 8.38
CA ALA A 209 7.83 -12.31 7.39
C ALA A 209 9.23 -11.84 7.79
N VAL A 210 9.57 -11.85 9.09
CA VAL A 210 10.83 -11.30 9.64
C VAL A 210 11.46 -12.14 10.75
N ARG A 211 10.89 -13.31 11.08
CA ARG A 211 11.41 -14.25 12.10
C ARG A 211 11.44 -15.71 11.63
N TYR A 212 11.39 -15.92 10.32
CA TYR A 212 11.45 -17.25 9.72
C TYR A 212 12.85 -17.88 9.88
N ASN A 213 12.89 -19.21 9.92
CA ASN A 213 14.14 -19.96 9.89
C ASN A 213 14.75 -19.87 8.48
N THR A 214 15.96 -19.36 8.35
CA THR A 214 16.65 -19.21 7.06
C THR A 214 17.12 -20.54 6.46
N GLU A 215 17.21 -21.58 7.28
CA GLU A 215 17.60 -22.93 6.85
C GLU A 215 16.39 -23.77 6.39
N ASP A 216 15.17 -23.28 6.59
CA ASP A 216 13.94 -23.92 6.11
C ASP A 216 13.49 -23.26 4.80
N ALA A 217 13.63 -24.00 3.70
CA ALA A 217 13.31 -23.51 2.36
C ALA A 217 11.84 -23.10 2.19
N GLU A 218 10.89 -23.77 2.85
CA GLU A 218 9.48 -23.42 2.76
C GLU A 218 9.19 -22.15 3.57
N ALA A 219 9.80 -22.01 4.75
CA ALA A 219 9.70 -20.79 5.55
C ALA A 219 10.29 -19.58 4.81
N VAL A 220 11.46 -19.75 4.17
CA VAL A 220 12.08 -18.72 3.32
C VAL A 220 11.16 -18.33 2.17
N LYS A 221 10.63 -19.31 1.44
CA LYS A 221 9.72 -19.07 0.32
C LYS A 221 8.46 -18.31 0.74
N ALA A 222 7.83 -18.71 1.84
CA ALA A 222 6.64 -18.05 2.35
C ALA A 222 6.90 -16.59 2.79
N ALA A 223 8.07 -16.33 3.41
CA ALA A 223 8.49 -14.98 3.72
C ALA A 223 8.77 -14.15 2.45
N GLU A 224 9.43 -14.73 1.45
CA GLU A 224 9.73 -14.06 0.18
C GLU A 224 8.47 -13.71 -0.61
N GLU A 225 7.44 -14.56 -0.58
CA GLU A 225 6.13 -14.26 -1.15
C GLU A 225 5.49 -13.03 -0.48
N ALA A 226 5.50 -12.96 0.86
CA ALA A 226 5.00 -11.79 1.58
C ALA A 226 5.81 -10.52 1.28
N HIS A 227 7.15 -10.64 1.13
CA HIS A 227 8.00 -9.51 0.72
C HIS A 227 7.67 -9.04 -0.70
N LYS A 228 7.34 -9.96 -1.61
CA LYS A 228 6.92 -9.62 -2.96
C LYS A 228 5.59 -8.87 -2.94
N ASP A 229 4.61 -9.35 -2.18
CA ASP A 229 3.30 -8.68 -2.04
C ASP A 229 3.45 -7.26 -1.45
N LEU A 230 4.34 -7.09 -0.47
CA LEU A 230 4.73 -5.77 0.05
C LEU A 230 5.28 -4.87 -1.06
N LEU A 231 6.25 -5.34 -1.84
CA LEU A 231 6.90 -4.54 -2.89
C LEU A 231 5.93 -4.18 -4.02
N ASP A 232 5.08 -5.11 -4.43
CA ASP A 232 4.05 -4.89 -5.45
C ASP A 232 3.06 -3.81 -4.99
N TRP A 233 2.66 -3.84 -3.71
CA TRP A 233 1.79 -2.82 -3.12
C TRP A 233 2.45 -1.44 -3.11
N LEU A 234 3.70 -1.34 -2.64
CA LEU A 234 4.45 -0.08 -2.65
C LEU A 234 4.61 0.47 -4.07
N ALA A 235 4.95 -0.40 -5.03
CA ALA A 235 5.12 -0.03 -6.42
C ALA A 235 3.83 0.52 -7.04
N LYS A 236 2.68 -0.04 -6.65
CA LYS A 236 1.38 0.42 -7.11
C LYS A 236 0.98 1.75 -6.45
N HIS A 237 1.08 1.86 -5.13
CA HIS A 237 0.43 2.96 -4.40
C HIS A 237 1.35 4.16 -4.13
N LEU A 238 2.66 3.96 -4.01
CA LEU A 238 3.59 5.06 -3.74
C LEU A 238 4.08 5.73 -5.04
N ASN A 239 4.29 4.97 -6.12
CA ASN A 239 4.68 5.52 -7.43
C ASN A 239 3.55 6.29 -8.12
N LEU A 240 2.29 5.89 -7.93
CA LEU A 240 1.12 6.60 -8.48
C LEU A 240 0.98 8.00 -7.88
N VAL A 241 1.26 8.17 -6.59
CA VAL A 241 1.27 9.48 -5.93
C VAL A 241 2.27 10.41 -6.63
N MET A 242 3.49 9.91 -6.90
CA MET A 242 4.50 10.70 -7.62
C MET A 242 4.09 11.04 -9.05
N THR A 243 3.41 10.14 -9.74
CA THR A 243 2.91 10.41 -11.09
C THR A 243 1.85 11.51 -11.09
N ARG A 244 0.90 11.46 -10.14
CA ARG A 244 -0.10 12.52 -9.94
C ARG A 244 0.52 13.85 -9.54
N GLU A 245 1.50 13.85 -8.65
CA GLU A 245 2.22 15.08 -8.28
C GLU A 245 3.02 15.67 -9.45
N LYS A 246 3.77 14.85 -10.19
CA LYS A 246 4.50 15.29 -11.38
C LYS A 246 3.55 15.90 -12.40
N TRP A 247 2.39 15.26 -12.63
CA TRP A 247 1.35 15.79 -13.50
C TRP A 247 0.78 17.12 -12.99
N ARG A 248 0.43 17.23 -11.69
CA ARG A 248 -0.04 18.48 -11.08
C ARG A 248 0.99 19.60 -11.19
N ARG A 249 2.26 19.32 -10.94
CA ARG A 249 3.37 20.29 -11.09
C ARG A 249 3.48 20.76 -12.54
N ARG A 250 3.49 19.84 -13.51
CA ARG A 250 3.53 20.18 -14.95
C ARG A 250 2.35 21.01 -15.40
N ASN A 251 1.16 20.74 -14.87
CA ASN A 251 -0.08 21.43 -15.28
C ASN A 251 -0.46 22.60 -14.37
N ARG A 252 0.37 22.99 -13.39
CA ARG A 252 0.06 24.04 -12.42
C ARG A 252 -0.28 25.39 -13.09
N LYS A 253 0.49 25.78 -14.11
CA LYS A 253 0.22 26.99 -14.92
C LYS A 253 -1.05 26.85 -15.77
N ARG A 254 -1.34 25.63 -16.23
CA ARG A 254 -2.52 25.32 -17.07
C ARG A 254 -3.83 25.29 -16.28
N MET A 255 -3.76 25.07 -14.97
CA MET A 255 -4.90 25.05 -14.06
C MET A 255 -5.17 26.40 -13.38
N GLY A 256 -4.52 27.49 -13.81
CA GLY A 256 -4.78 28.85 -13.29
C GLY A 256 -4.50 29.03 -11.79
N MET A 257 -3.74 28.12 -11.18
CA MET A 257 -3.43 28.13 -9.74
C MET A 257 -2.13 28.91 -9.50
N GLU A 258 -2.17 30.21 -9.78
CA GLU A 258 -1.22 31.16 -9.19
C GLU A 258 -1.68 31.51 -7.77
N ARG A 259 -0.73 31.86 -6.91
CA ARG A 259 -0.91 31.93 -5.46
C ARG A 259 -2.06 32.85 -5.06
N GLY A 260 -3.10 32.25 -4.45
CA GLY A 260 -4.03 32.90 -3.52
C GLY A 260 -5.33 33.43 -4.11
N VAL A 261 -6.36 32.58 -4.24
CA VAL A 261 -7.79 32.97 -4.12
C VAL A 261 -8.60 31.74 -3.73
N LEU A 262 -8.84 31.43 -2.45
CA LEU A 262 -9.69 30.29 -2.03
C LEU A 262 -11.03 30.26 -2.81
N TRP A 263 -11.31 29.16 -3.50
CA TRP A 263 -12.55 28.91 -4.25
C TRP A 263 -13.42 28.05 -3.34
N GLU A 264 -14.42 28.65 -2.70
CA GLU A 264 -15.57 27.91 -2.21
C GLU A 264 -16.31 27.34 -3.43
N VAL A 265 -16.47 26.02 -3.50
CA VAL A 265 -17.15 25.35 -4.61
C VAL A 265 -18.65 25.37 -4.33
N ASP A 266 -19.38 26.26 -4.98
CA ASP A 266 -20.85 26.21 -5.02
C ASP A 266 -21.31 25.15 -6.05
N HIS A 267 -22.02 24.14 -5.58
CA HIS A 267 -22.38 22.92 -6.32
C HIS A 267 -23.55 23.06 -7.30
N HIS A 268 -24.00 24.28 -7.63
CA HIS A 268 -25.26 24.50 -8.35
C HIS A 268 -25.16 25.01 -9.81
N LYS A 269 -24.02 24.87 -10.52
CA LYS A 269 -23.99 25.15 -11.98
C LYS A 269 -23.27 24.09 -12.83
N PRO A 270 -23.90 23.62 -13.93
CA PRO A 270 -23.24 22.74 -14.89
C PRO A 270 -22.23 23.51 -15.76
N PRO A 271 -21.22 22.81 -16.32
CA PRO A 271 -20.11 23.43 -17.06
C PRO A 271 -20.56 24.09 -18.38
N PRO A 272 -19.86 25.15 -18.83
CA PRO A 272 -20.23 25.88 -20.03
C PRO A 272 -19.91 25.09 -21.31
N GLN A 273 -20.83 25.16 -22.28
CA GLN A 273 -20.69 24.57 -23.62
C GLN A 273 -19.90 25.52 -24.56
N PRO A 274 -19.13 25.00 -25.53
CA PRO A 274 -18.29 25.83 -26.40
C PRO A 274 -19.10 26.52 -27.51
N SER A 275 -18.87 27.82 -27.69
CA SER A 275 -19.49 28.68 -28.70
C SER A 275 -18.80 28.58 -30.06
N THR A 276 -19.61 28.50 -31.12
CA THR A 276 -19.20 28.54 -32.52
C THR A 276 -18.95 29.97 -32.98
N THR A 277 -17.73 30.30 -33.39
CA THR A 277 -17.47 31.42 -34.31
C THR A 277 -16.30 31.07 -35.23
N THR A 278 -16.64 30.98 -36.51
CA THR A 278 -15.75 30.99 -37.68
C THR A 278 -14.99 32.31 -37.77
N ASP A 279 -13.67 32.26 -37.96
CA ASP A 279 -13.02 33.23 -38.86
C ASP A 279 -11.73 32.70 -39.48
N HIS A 280 -11.48 33.15 -40.69
CA HIS A 280 -10.63 32.53 -41.70
C HIS A 280 -9.20 33.11 -41.78
N LEU A 281 -8.24 32.23 -42.10
CA LEU A 281 -7.09 32.44 -43.02
C LEU A 281 -5.90 33.36 -42.63
N HIS A 282 -4.72 32.78 -42.31
CA HIS A 282 -3.59 32.63 -43.27
C HIS A 282 -2.32 31.96 -42.69
N ARG A 283 -1.89 30.90 -43.40
CA ARG A 283 -0.53 30.37 -43.70
C ARG A 283 0.65 30.64 -42.75
N HIS A 284 1.28 29.56 -42.27
CA HIS A 284 2.47 28.97 -42.92
C HIS A 284 2.78 27.57 -42.35
N GLN A 285 3.18 26.67 -43.26
CA GLN A 285 3.57 25.26 -43.06
C GLN A 285 4.74 25.15 -42.05
N THR A 286 4.91 24.06 -41.27
CA THR A 286 5.55 22.82 -41.73
C THR A 286 5.56 21.76 -40.60
N LEU A 287 5.10 20.55 -40.95
CA LEU A 287 5.30 19.20 -40.39
C LEU A 287 5.62 18.97 -38.89
N PHE A 288 4.85 18.08 -38.25
CA PHE A 288 5.35 16.76 -37.84
C PHE A 288 4.18 15.75 -37.75
N ARG A 289 4.36 14.59 -38.40
CA ARG A 289 3.42 13.45 -38.42
C ARG A 289 3.33 12.78 -37.06
N LEU A 290 2.11 12.47 -36.60
CA LEU A 290 1.85 11.34 -35.72
C LEU A 290 0.70 10.50 -36.29
N THR A 291 1.06 9.28 -36.66
CA THR A 291 0.22 8.19 -37.14
C THR A 291 -0.79 7.80 -36.05
N THR A 292 -2.08 7.76 -36.40
CA THR A 292 -3.14 7.22 -35.54
C THR A 292 -3.67 5.94 -36.19
N ILE A 293 -3.61 4.82 -35.47
CA ILE A 293 -4.46 3.64 -35.73
C ILE A 293 -4.97 3.14 -34.39
N THR A 294 -6.26 3.35 -34.12
CA THR A 294 -7.09 2.32 -33.50
C THR A 294 -8.54 2.62 -33.83
N THR A 295 -9.09 1.74 -34.67
CA THR A 295 -10.47 1.68 -35.12
C THR A 295 -11.37 0.93 -34.14
N TYR A 296 -12.66 1.20 -34.32
CA TYR A 296 -13.82 0.34 -34.05
C TYR A 296 -14.48 0.44 -32.67
N LEU A 297 -15.66 1.08 -32.65
CA LEU A 297 -16.93 0.42 -32.31
C LEU A 297 -18.13 1.32 -32.64
N GLN A 298 -19.15 0.66 -33.22
CA GLN A 298 -20.59 0.96 -33.19
C GLN A 298 -21.24 1.89 -34.24
N SER A 299 -21.99 1.18 -35.09
CA SER A 299 -23.42 1.37 -35.39
C SER A 299 -23.77 2.15 -36.66
N GLU A 300 -24.07 1.39 -37.72
CA GLU A 300 -24.95 1.83 -38.79
C GLU A 300 -26.23 0.98 -38.77
N LYS A 301 -27.35 1.65 -38.44
CA LYS A 301 -28.71 1.27 -38.82
C LYS A 301 -29.20 2.33 -39.80
N SER A 302 -29.38 1.96 -41.07
CA SER A 302 -30.45 2.43 -41.97
C SER A 302 -30.29 1.69 -43.30
N GLN A 303 -31.17 0.75 -43.66
CA GLN A 303 -32.29 0.95 -44.60
C GLN A 303 -31.87 1.72 -45.86
N SER A 304 -32.13 1.31 -47.10
CA SER A 304 -33.02 0.28 -47.67
C SER A 304 -32.83 0.29 -49.20
N ARG A 305 -33.53 -0.63 -49.89
CA ARG A 305 -33.65 -0.85 -51.36
C ARG A 305 -32.58 -1.77 -51.93
N SER A 306 -32.84 -2.82 -52.70
CA SER A 306 -34.03 -3.60 -53.11
C SER A 306 -33.50 -4.48 -54.26
N HIS A 307 -33.81 -5.78 -54.33
CA HIS A 307 -34.33 -6.47 -55.52
C HIS A 307 -34.44 -8.00 -55.33
N CYS A 308 -35.61 -8.51 -55.74
CA CYS A 308 -35.97 -9.83 -56.28
C CYS A 308 -35.71 -11.09 -55.43
N GLU A 309 -36.77 -11.66 -54.83
CA GLU A 309 -37.68 -12.70 -55.40
C GLU A 309 -37.19 -14.09 -54.99
N ALA A 310 -37.79 -14.73 -53.99
CA ALA A 310 -39.09 -15.43 -54.00
C ALA A 310 -38.92 -16.93 -54.28
N VAL A 311 -39.01 -17.77 -53.23
CA VAL A 311 -39.74 -19.04 -53.27
C VAL A 311 -40.34 -19.31 -51.88
N THR A 312 -41.65 -19.50 -51.89
CA THR A 312 -42.60 -19.74 -50.79
C THR A 312 -42.68 -21.23 -50.43
N LEU A 313 -42.94 -21.56 -49.16
CA LEU A 313 -43.90 -22.56 -48.60
C LEU A 313 -43.42 -23.01 -47.20
N ILE A 314 -44.07 -22.61 -46.08
CA ILE A 314 -45.31 -23.14 -45.47
C ILE A 314 -45.11 -24.47 -44.69
N PHE A 315 -45.13 -24.32 -43.35
CA PHE A 315 -45.67 -25.17 -42.27
C PHE A 315 -45.48 -26.71 -42.27
N PHE A 316 -44.96 -27.27 -41.17
CA PHE A 316 -45.75 -27.86 -40.07
C PHE A 316 -44.86 -28.48 -38.96
N THR A 317 -45.37 -28.44 -37.74
CA THR A 317 -44.88 -29.08 -36.51
C THR A 317 -44.93 -30.62 -36.57
N LYS A 318 -43.95 -31.31 -35.96
CA LYS A 318 -44.15 -32.36 -34.92
C LYS A 318 -42.83 -33.05 -34.51
N ASN A 319 -42.66 -33.19 -33.19
CA ASN A 319 -41.83 -34.20 -32.54
C ASN A 319 -42.41 -35.60 -32.78
N LEU A 320 -41.55 -36.61 -33.00
CA LEU A 320 -41.49 -37.88 -32.27
C LEU A 320 -40.32 -38.73 -32.80
N HIS A 321 -39.43 -39.18 -31.89
CA HIS A 321 -38.52 -40.30 -32.09
C HIS A 321 -39.10 -41.50 -31.31
N SER A 322 -39.18 -42.68 -31.94
CA SER A 322 -39.31 -43.97 -31.26
C SER A 322 -38.95 -45.12 -32.21
N PHE A 323 -38.46 -46.21 -31.59
CA PHE A 323 -38.01 -47.51 -32.09
C PHE A 323 -36.59 -47.53 -32.67
N VAL A 324 -35.65 -48.31 -32.14
CA VAL A 324 -35.71 -49.71 -31.66
C VAL A 324 -35.00 -49.89 -30.32
#